data_AF-A0A7S2JIB4-F1
#
_entry.id   AF-A0A7S2JIB4-F1
#
_cell.length_a   1.000
_cell.length_b   1.000
_cell.length_c   1.000
_cell.angle_alpha   90.00
_cell.angle_beta   90.00
_cell.angle_gamma   90.00
#
_symmetry.space_group_name_H-M   'P 1'
#
loop_
_entity.id
_entity.type
_entity.pdbx_description
1 polymer ?
#
loop_
_entity_poly.entity_id
_entity_poly.type
_entity_poly.pdbx_seq_one_letter_code
_entity_poly.pdbx_strand_id
1 'polypeptide(L)'
;DNVAQADTADVDTLKRAVETQLKRQGIEVGAFVVDGRRAFFKQCTREEALAAKKPRQGHTMYVVPDPNETKAFRVMKAVRGEGMPTYRNPFVHGNLFLALTIEFPESLSPDTQTAIRSLLPAPLNEATLQEDDEGVEVHT
;
A
#
# COMPACT_ATOMS: atom_id res chain seq x y z
N ASP A 1 18.66 -8.56 -5.27
CA ASP A 1 19.93 -7.88 -5.59
C ASP A 1 19.75 -6.39 -5.90
N ASN A 2 20.85 -5.66 -6.13
CA ASN A 2 20.78 -4.28 -6.64
C ASN A 2 20.30 -4.31 -8.10
N VAL A 3 19.23 -3.60 -8.41
CA VAL A 3 18.66 -3.56 -9.77
C VAL A 3 18.95 -2.25 -10.49
N ALA A 4 19.24 -1.19 -9.74
CA ALA A 4 19.68 0.10 -10.28
C ALA A 4 20.51 0.84 -9.22
N GLN A 5 21.22 1.87 -9.66
CA GLN A 5 21.98 2.77 -8.79
C GLN A 5 21.86 4.22 -9.26
N ALA A 6 22.03 5.17 -8.35
CA ALA A 6 22.06 6.60 -8.64
C ALA A 6 23.17 7.29 -7.86
N ASP A 7 23.87 8.23 -8.51
CA ASP A 7 24.90 9.08 -7.88
C ASP A 7 24.27 10.34 -7.24
N THR A 8 23.21 10.13 -6.45
CA THR A 8 22.60 11.17 -5.63
C THR A 8 22.12 10.58 -4.31
N ALA A 9 22.11 11.41 -3.28
CA ALA A 9 21.50 11.13 -1.98
C ALA A 9 20.22 11.95 -1.74
N ASP A 10 19.80 12.76 -2.73
CA ASP A 10 18.56 13.50 -2.64
C ASP A 10 17.35 12.56 -2.66
N VAL A 11 16.74 12.39 -1.50
CA VAL A 11 15.66 11.41 -1.26
C VAL A 11 14.45 11.68 -2.15
N ASP A 12 14.12 12.94 -2.42
CA ASP A 12 12.94 13.28 -3.22
C ASP A 12 13.14 12.93 -4.71
N THR A 13 14.33 13.15 -5.24
CA THR A 13 14.70 12.67 -6.58
C THR A 13 14.64 11.14 -6.66
N LEU A 14 15.14 10.44 -5.64
CA LEU A 14 15.13 8.97 -5.60
C LEU A 14 13.71 8.40 -5.54
N LYS A 15 12.82 8.99 -4.73
CA LYS A 15 11.39 8.63 -4.68
C LYS A 15 10.72 8.79 -6.05
N ARG A 16 10.95 9.94 -6.71
CA ARG A 16 10.41 10.19 -8.06
C ARG A 16 10.95 9.18 -9.08
N ALA A 17 12.22 8.80 -9.00
CA ALA A 17 12.80 7.80 -9.89
C ALA A 17 12.14 6.42 -9.75
N VAL A 18 11.82 6.00 -8.51
CA VAL A 18 11.06 4.78 -8.23
C VAL A 18 9.67 4.83 -8.86
N GLU A 19 8.94 5.94 -8.69
CA GLU A 19 7.55 6.06 -9.16
C GLU A 19 7.44 6.24 -10.68
N THR A 20 8.48 6.75 -11.33
CA THR A 20 8.42 7.15 -12.75
C THR A 20 9.37 6.31 -13.62
N GLN A 21 10.67 6.59 -13.58
CA GLN A 21 11.65 6.04 -14.50
C GLN A 21 11.78 4.52 -14.36
N LEU A 22 11.98 4.02 -13.14
CA LEU A 22 12.21 2.60 -12.88
C LEU A 22 10.95 1.79 -13.15
N LYS A 23 9.78 2.31 -12.73
CA LYS A 23 8.48 1.71 -13.03
C LYS A 23 8.21 1.61 -14.53
N ARG A 24 8.53 2.65 -15.31
CA ARG A 24 8.39 2.64 -16.80
C ARG A 24 9.31 1.63 -17.47
N GLN A 25 10.44 1.30 -16.85
CA GLN A 25 11.36 0.26 -17.30
C GLN A 25 10.93 -1.15 -16.87
N GLY A 26 9.80 -1.29 -16.18
CA GLY A 26 9.32 -2.57 -15.65
C GLY A 26 10.06 -3.04 -14.39
N ILE A 27 10.82 -2.17 -13.75
CA ILE A 27 11.58 -2.49 -12.53
C ILE A 27 10.72 -2.08 -11.32
N GLU A 28 10.16 -3.08 -10.64
CA GLU A 28 9.43 -2.87 -9.39
C GLU A 28 10.39 -2.83 -8.21
N VAL A 29 10.67 -1.62 -7.75
CA VAL A 29 11.53 -1.41 -6.58
C VAL A 29 10.68 -1.52 -5.30
N GLY A 30 11.11 -2.35 -4.36
CA GLY A 30 10.50 -2.44 -3.03
C GLY A 30 11.21 -1.58 -1.98
N ALA A 31 12.50 -1.31 -2.16
CA ALA A 31 13.28 -0.45 -1.28
C ALA A 31 14.49 0.15 -2.00
N PHE A 32 15.03 1.25 -1.48
CA PHE A 32 16.33 1.76 -1.86
C PHE A 32 17.17 2.14 -0.64
N VAL A 33 18.48 1.99 -0.75
CA VAL A 33 19.44 2.30 0.33
C VAL A 33 20.32 3.44 -0.11
N VAL A 34 20.38 4.50 0.70
CA VAL A 34 21.31 5.62 0.53
C VAL A 34 22.57 5.35 1.34
N ASP A 35 23.72 5.40 0.68
CA ASP A 35 25.06 5.26 1.24
C ASP A 35 25.86 6.52 0.90
N GLY A 36 25.81 7.50 1.80
CA GLY A 36 26.50 8.78 1.65
C GLY A 36 25.99 9.62 0.47
N ARG A 37 26.59 9.45 -0.71
CA ARG A 37 26.26 10.19 -1.95
C ARG A 37 25.57 9.34 -3.02
N ARG A 38 25.42 8.04 -2.77
CA ARG A 38 24.86 7.09 -3.73
C ARG A 38 23.60 6.44 -3.18
N ALA A 39 22.76 5.98 -4.08
CA ALA A 39 21.61 5.16 -3.77
C ALA A 39 21.62 3.86 -4.58
N PHE A 40 21.16 2.78 -3.95
CA PHE A 40 21.02 1.46 -4.55
C PHE A 40 19.56 1.01 -4.45
N PHE A 41 18.94 0.73 -5.58
CA PHE A 41 17.55 0.27 -5.65
C PHE A 41 17.51 -1.26 -5.60
N LYS A 42 16.55 -1.79 -4.83
CA LYS A 42 16.33 -3.22 -4.60
C LYS A 42 14.96 -3.62 -5.11
N GLN A 43 14.92 -4.60 -6.00
CA GLN A 43 13.69 -5.28 -6.38
C GLN A 43 13.41 -6.36 -5.33
N CYS A 44 12.35 -6.16 -4.58
CA CYS A 44 11.85 -7.05 -3.54
C CYS A 44 10.43 -6.62 -3.15
N THR A 45 9.70 -7.46 -2.45
CA THR A 45 8.44 -7.06 -1.82
C THR A 45 8.70 -6.23 -0.57
N ARG A 46 7.69 -5.51 -0.08
CA ARG A 46 7.77 -4.75 1.17
C ARG A 46 8.04 -5.67 2.37
N GLU A 47 7.43 -6.84 2.39
CA GLU A 47 7.61 -7.84 3.45
C GLU A 47 9.05 -8.38 3.46
N GLU A 48 9.58 -8.73 2.30
CA GLU A 48 10.98 -9.14 2.13
C GLU A 48 11.95 -8.04 2.58
N ALA A 49 11.68 -6.78 2.21
CA ALA A 49 12.49 -5.64 2.61
C ALA A 49 12.50 -5.45 4.13
N LEU A 50 11.34 -5.60 4.79
CA LEU A 50 11.22 -5.46 6.24
C LEU A 50 11.85 -6.62 6.99
N ALA A 51 11.76 -7.85 6.48
CA ALA A 51 12.39 -9.02 7.05
C ALA A 51 13.93 -8.99 6.90
N ALA A 52 14.42 -8.53 5.76
CA ALA A 52 15.86 -8.50 5.45
C ALA A 52 16.60 -7.28 6.01
N LYS A 53 15.91 -6.32 6.64
CA LYS A 53 16.52 -5.08 7.14
C LYS A 53 17.62 -5.37 8.17
N LYS A 54 18.78 -4.74 8.00
CA LYS A 54 19.90 -4.83 8.94
C LYS A 54 20.47 -3.44 9.20
N PRO A 55 20.69 -3.03 10.45
CA PRO A 55 21.36 -1.78 10.75
C PRO A 55 22.78 -1.78 10.18
N ARG A 56 23.15 -0.68 9.52
CA ARG A 56 24.51 -0.44 9.03
C ARG A 56 24.83 1.04 9.15
N GLN A 57 25.98 1.37 9.76
CA GLN A 57 26.37 2.75 10.00
C GLN A 57 26.55 3.52 8.67
N GLY A 58 26.06 4.76 8.62
CA GLY A 58 26.14 5.62 7.44
C GLY A 58 25.20 5.26 6.29
N HIS A 59 24.32 4.28 6.49
CA HIS A 59 23.35 3.82 5.49
C HIS A 59 21.92 4.07 5.96
N THR A 60 21.09 4.59 5.07
CA THR A 60 19.65 4.76 5.33
C THR A 60 18.84 4.00 4.30
N MET A 61 18.02 3.06 4.76
CA MET A 61 17.11 2.29 3.91
C MET A 61 15.72 2.96 3.88
N TYR A 62 15.19 3.15 2.68
CA TYR A 62 13.84 3.63 2.43
C TYR A 62 13.03 2.49 1.81
N VAL A 63 11.94 2.11 2.45
CA VAL A 63 11.01 1.09 1.95
C VAL A 63 9.87 1.80 1.23
N VAL A 64 9.50 1.30 0.05
CA VAL A 64 8.39 1.85 -0.72
C VAL A 64 7.08 1.67 0.08
N PRO A 65 6.18 2.68 0.08
CA PRO A 65 4.92 2.63 0.81
C PRO A 65 4.09 1.41 0.41
N ASP A 66 3.28 0.91 1.35
CA ASP A 66 2.34 -0.16 1.01
C ASP A 66 1.30 0.40 0.02
N PRO A 67 1.13 -0.18 -1.18
CA PRO A 67 0.10 0.26 -2.11
C PRO A 67 -1.31 0.21 -1.52
N ASN A 68 -1.51 -0.56 -0.45
CA ASN A 68 -2.75 -0.65 0.31
C ASN A 68 -2.80 0.24 1.56
N GLU A 69 -1.76 1.01 1.90
CA GLU A 69 -1.70 1.86 3.10
C GLU A 69 -2.85 2.88 3.13
N THR A 70 -3.30 3.33 1.96
CA THR A 70 -4.43 4.24 1.79
C THR A 70 -5.78 3.54 1.75
N LYS A 71 -5.89 2.24 2.08
CA LYS A 71 -7.19 1.52 2.15
C LYS A 71 -8.22 2.23 3.03
N ALA A 72 -7.80 2.92 4.09
CA ALA A 72 -8.68 3.74 4.92
C ALA A 72 -9.33 4.93 4.17
N PHE A 73 -8.67 5.45 3.12
CA PHE A 73 -9.16 6.53 2.26
C PHE A 73 -9.87 6.02 0.99
N ARG A 74 -9.98 4.70 0.80
CA ARG A 74 -10.54 4.09 -0.43
C ARG A 74 -12.01 4.43 -0.66
N VAL A 75 -12.71 4.89 0.38
CA VAL A 75 -14.12 5.31 0.32
C VAL A 75 -14.30 6.83 0.44
N MET A 76 -13.29 7.60 0.03
CA MET A 76 -13.44 9.03 -0.19
C MET A 76 -13.85 9.29 -1.65
N LYS A 77 -15.00 9.91 -1.87
CA LYS A 77 -15.51 10.27 -3.20
C LYS A 77 -15.69 11.77 -3.33
N ALA A 78 -15.09 12.37 -4.36
CA ALA A 78 -15.32 13.76 -4.72
C ALA A 78 -16.48 13.89 -5.71
N VAL A 79 -17.45 14.73 -5.39
CA VAL A 79 -18.52 15.15 -6.29
C VAL A 79 -18.20 16.57 -6.75
N ARG A 80 -17.88 16.70 -8.05
CA ARG A 80 -17.38 17.97 -8.61
C ARG A 80 -18.49 19.01 -8.70
N GLY A 81 -18.21 20.24 -8.29
CA GLY A 81 -19.15 21.36 -8.42
C GLY A 81 -20.27 21.40 -7.36
N GLU A 82 -20.34 20.41 -6.47
CA GLU A 82 -21.33 20.36 -5.39
C GLU A 82 -20.80 20.97 -4.07
N GLY A 83 -19.64 21.62 -4.11
CA GLY A 83 -19.11 22.38 -2.98
C GLY A 83 -19.69 23.78 -2.90
N MET A 84 -19.22 24.55 -1.93
CA MET A 84 -19.67 25.94 -1.77
C MET A 84 -19.20 26.85 -2.93
N PRO A 85 -19.96 27.90 -3.27
CA PRO A 85 -19.51 28.93 -4.20
C PRO A 85 -18.20 29.58 -3.73
N THR A 86 -17.36 29.92 -4.69
CA THR A 86 -16.07 30.58 -4.42
C THR A 86 -16.30 32.04 -4.12
N TYR A 87 -15.55 32.59 -3.15
CA TYR A 87 -15.65 34.00 -2.78
C TYR A 87 -15.46 34.90 -4.02
N ARG A 88 -16.42 35.83 -4.23
CA ARG A 88 -16.53 36.76 -5.38
C ARG A 88 -16.85 36.13 -6.74
N ASN A 89 -17.08 34.82 -6.82
CA ASN A 89 -17.55 34.17 -8.06
C ASN A 89 -18.62 33.12 -7.75
N PRO A 90 -19.92 33.50 -7.77
CA PRO A 90 -21.02 32.61 -7.39
C PRO A 90 -21.29 31.49 -8.41
N PHE A 91 -20.66 31.53 -9.59
CA PHE A 91 -20.81 30.49 -10.60
C PHE A 91 -19.79 29.35 -10.45
N VAL A 92 -18.70 29.59 -9.72
CA VAL A 92 -17.64 28.60 -9.50
C VAL A 92 -17.80 27.97 -8.13
N HIS A 93 -18.12 26.68 -8.12
CA HIS A 93 -18.35 25.90 -6.91
C HIS A 93 -17.18 24.98 -6.63
N GLY A 94 -16.90 24.74 -5.35
CA GLY A 94 -15.93 23.73 -4.91
C GLY A 94 -16.43 22.30 -5.17
N ASN A 95 -15.75 21.32 -4.57
CA ASN A 95 -16.18 19.92 -4.61
C ASN A 95 -16.74 19.51 -3.25
N LEU A 96 -17.75 18.64 -3.25
CA LEU A 96 -18.19 17.91 -2.07
C LEU A 96 -17.35 16.65 -1.92
N PHE A 97 -16.79 16.41 -0.74
CA PHE A 97 -16.07 15.18 -0.43
C PHE A 97 -16.92 14.32 0.50
N LEU A 98 -17.26 13.11 0.06
CA LEU A 98 -17.91 12.09 0.86
C LEU A 98 -16.83 11.20 1.46
N ALA A 99 -16.66 11.22 2.78
CA ALA A 99 -15.83 10.27 3.51
C ALA A 99 -16.75 9.23 4.15
N LEU A 100 -16.85 8.05 3.54
CA LEU A 100 -17.71 6.99 4.05
C LEU A 100 -16.92 6.07 5.00
N THR A 101 -17.41 5.93 6.22
CA THR A 101 -16.95 4.93 7.18
C THR A 101 -17.80 3.68 7.02
N ILE A 102 -17.15 2.53 6.77
CA ILE A 102 -17.85 1.24 6.70
C ILE A 102 -17.72 0.57 8.07
N GLU A 103 -18.85 0.39 8.74
CA GLU A 103 -18.94 -0.42 9.95
C GLU A 103 -19.33 -1.85 9.56
N PHE A 104 -18.46 -2.80 9.89
CA PHE A 104 -18.76 -4.22 9.71
C PHE A 104 -19.60 -4.72 10.90
N PRO A 105 -20.48 -5.70 10.69
CA PRO A 105 -21.20 -6.33 11.79
C PRO A 105 -20.22 -7.07 12.71
N GLU A 106 -20.54 -7.11 14.01
CA GLU A 106 -19.72 -7.80 15.02
C GLU A 106 -19.65 -9.32 14.80
N SER A 107 -20.71 -9.90 14.22
CA SER A 107 -20.77 -11.32 13.88
C SER A 107 -21.68 -11.58 12.68
N LEU A 108 -21.51 -12.75 12.06
CA LEU A 108 -22.33 -13.22 10.95
C LEU A 108 -22.79 -14.65 11.25
N SER A 109 -24.08 -14.96 11.03
CA SER A 109 -24.56 -16.34 11.16
C SER A 109 -23.96 -17.25 10.07
N PRO A 110 -23.79 -18.56 10.31
CA PRO A 110 -23.23 -19.49 9.33
C PRO A 110 -23.98 -19.49 7.98
N ASP A 111 -25.31 -19.39 8.02
CA ASP A 111 -26.14 -19.30 6.82
C ASP A 111 -25.83 -18.03 6.01
N THR A 112 -25.67 -16.89 6.70
CA THR A 112 -25.34 -15.61 6.07
C THR A 112 -23.93 -15.65 5.46
N GLN A 113 -22.97 -16.25 6.16
CA GLN A 113 -21.61 -16.42 5.65
C GLN A 113 -21.60 -17.25 4.35
N THR A 114 -22.40 -18.32 4.31
CA THR A 114 -22.54 -19.19 3.14
C THR A 114 -23.18 -18.44 1.97
N ALA A 115 -24.25 -17.69 2.22
CA ALA A 115 -24.90 -16.87 1.20
C ALA A 115 -23.95 -15.80 0.64
N ILE A 116 -23.25 -15.05 1.50
CA ILE A 116 -22.28 -14.04 1.09
C ILE A 116 -21.14 -14.65 0.27
N ARG A 117 -20.64 -15.82 0.65
CA ARG A 117 -19.55 -16.51 -0.08
C ARG A 117 -19.94 -16.85 -1.52
N SER A 118 -21.22 -17.12 -1.79
CA SER A 118 -21.70 -17.35 -3.17
C SER A 118 -21.82 -16.07 -4.01
N LEU A 119 -21.93 -14.91 -3.36
CA LEU A 119 -22.11 -13.60 -4.02
C LEU A 119 -20.80 -12.85 -4.20
N LEU A 120 -19.82 -13.10 -3.34
CA LEU A 120 -18.51 -12.47 -3.41
C LEU A 120 -17.60 -13.19 -4.43
N PRO A 121 -16.61 -12.49 -5.00
CA PRO A 121 -15.57 -13.11 -5.81
C PRO A 121 -14.81 -14.20 -5.04
N ALA A 122 -14.09 -15.05 -5.77
CA ALA A 122 -13.25 -16.08 -5.19
C ALA A 122 -12.29 -15.50 -4.12
N PRO A 123 -12.01 -16.25 -3.03
CA PRO A 123 -11.06 -15.83 -2.01
C PRO A 123 -9.71 -15.47 -2.63
N LEU A 124 -9.15 -14.33 -2.24
CA LEU A 124 -7.81 -13.92 -2.68
C LEU A 124 -6.70 -14.77 -2.06
N ASN A 125 -6.96 -15.34 -0.87
CA ASN A 125 -6.02 -16.17 -0.14
C ASN A 125 -6.68 -17.53 0.11
N GLU A 126 -5.93 -18.59 -0.14
CA GLU A 126 -6.30 -19.95 0.25
C GLU A 126 -5.60 -20.28 1.56
N ALA A 127 -6.32 -20.91 2.50
CA ALA A 127 -5.71 -21.38 3.74
C ALA A 127 -4.74 -22.52 3.41
N THR A 128 -3.46 -22.30 3.67
CA THR A 128 -2.41 -23.28 3.44
C THR A 128 -2.21 -24.25 4.60
N LEU A 129 -2.86 -23.98 5.74
CA LEU A 129 -2.77 -24.79 6.96
C LEU A 129 -4.17 -25.04 7.53
N GLN A 130 -4.41 -26.26 8.00
CA GLN A 130 -5.60 -26.70 8.70
C GLN A 130 -5.32 -26.88 10.20
N GLU A 131 -6.38 -26.95 11.02
CA GLU A 131 -6.24 -27.10 12.48
C GLU A 131 -5.57 -28.42 12.89
N ASP A 132 -5.59 -29.42 12.01
CA ASP A 132 -5.00 -30.75 12.18
C ASP A 132 -3.60 -30.90 11.56
N ASP A 133 -3.03 -29.84 10.97
CA ASP A 133 -1.70 -29.91 10.39
C ASP A 133 -0.61 -30.04 11.46
N GLU A 134 0.41 -30.84 11.14
CA GLU A 134 1.54 -31.11 12.01
C GLU A 134 2.31 -29.81 12.31
N GLY A 135 2.30 -29.38 13.59
CA GLY A 135 2.92 -28.14 14.04
C GLY A 135 1.98 -26.96 14.27
N VAL A 136 0.65 -27.15 14.14
CA VAL A 136 -0.35 -26.16 14.52
C VAL A 136 -0.81 -26.40 15.96
N GLU A 137 -0.61 -25.42 16.85
CA GLU A 137 -1.05 -25.48 18.25
C GLU A 137 -2.28 -24.58 18.43
N VAL A 138 -3.41 -25.16 18.82
CA VAL A 138 -4.67 -24.43 19.05
C VAL A 138 -4.72 -23.98 20.52
N HIS A 139 -4.78 -22.67 20.75
CA HIS A 139 -5.02 -22.11 22.08
C HIS A 139 -6.49 -21.74 22.23
N THR A 140 -7.16 -22.42 23.18
CA THR A 140 -8.54 -22.16 23.61
C THR A 140 -8.64 -21.06 24.65
#